data_AF-A0A4Q3UMU2-F1
#
_entry.id   AF-A0A4Q3UMU2-F1
#
_cell.length_a   1.000
_cell.length_b   1.000
_cell.length_c   1.000
_cell.angle_alpha   90.00
_cell.angle_beta   90.00
_cell.angle_gamma   90.00
#
_symmetry.space_group_name_H-M   'P 1'
#
loop_
_entity.id
_entity.type
_entity.pdbx_description
1 polymer ?
#
loop_
_entity_poly.entity_id
_entity_poly.type
_entity_poly.pdbx_seq_one_letter_code
_entity_poly.pdbx_strand_id
1 'polypeptide(L)'
;RYQKVVDVWTQATDTIANALYRKIEFNEGKKKASPLFMMVDSGARGNKSQIKQLGGMRGLMAKPSGEIIERPIISNFREGLSVLEYFISTHGARKGLSDTALKTADSGYMTRKLVDVAQDVIVFKQDCGTANGISVSAIYDGDEEVASLSTRVYGRVSCEQIKDPVTGNIIVDVDDVINEVQAKSIENIGVLKLKIRSVLTCEAERGCCANCYGLNLATGLPVKIGEAVGIIAAQSIGEPGTQLTMRTFHVGGVAAATFKQPIIKTKNGGRLVYKDLRTVQAVDGHWVVLNKNGVISIRDKDGLELESHNIVIGSIISVKDGEDVKKGDTIVTWDP
;
A
#
# COMPACT_ATOMS: atom_id res chain seq x y z
N ARG A 1 -19.85 -0.52 -22.76
CA ARG A 1 -20.93 -1.42 -22.30
C ARG A 1 -20.43 -2.43 -21.27
N TYR A 2 -19.54 -3.34 -21.63
CA TYR A 2 -19.03 -4.39 -20.72
C TYR A 2 -18.49 -3.84 -19.37
N GLN A 3 -17.62 -2.83 -19.40
CA GLN A 3 -17.10 -2.18 -18.17
C GLN A 3 -18.23 -1.64 -17.29
N LYS A 4 -19.12 -0.80 -17.85
CA LYS A 4 -20.29 -0.28 -17.13
C LYS A 4 -21.14 -1.37 -16.47
N VAL A 5 -21.31 -2.54 -17.09
CA VAL A 5 -22.06 -3.65 -16.49
C VAL A 5 -21.29 -4.27 -15.30
N VAL A 6 -19.97 -4.46 -15.46
CA VAL A 6 -19.10 -4.93 -14.38
C VAL A 6 -19.11 -3.94 -13.19
N ASP A 7 -19.10 -2.65 -13.46
CA ASP A 7 -19.10 -1.61 -12.42
C ASP A 7 -20.42 -1.59 -11.65
N VAL A 8 -21.56 -1.67 -12.34
CA VAL A 8 -22.89 -1.78 -11.70
C VAL A 8 -22.97 -3.02 -10.80
N TRP A 9 -22.46 -4.17 -11.26
CA TRP A 9 -22.44 -5.38 -10.45
C TRP A 9 -21.49 -5.30 -9.25
N THR A 10 -20.37 -4.61 -9.41
CA THR A 10 -19.43 -4.35 -8.32
C THR A 10 -20.07 -3.48 -7.25
N GLN A 11 -20.74 -2.40 -7.66
CA GLN A 11 -21.49 -1.52 -6.76
C GLN A 11 -22.62 -2.24 -6.02
N ALA A 12 -23.40 -3.08 -6.73
CA ALA A 12 -24.45 -3.88 -6.11
C ALA A 12 -23.87 -4.83 -5.05
N THR A 13 -22.74 -5.46 -5.37
CA THR A 13 -22.02 -6.38 -4.49
C THR A 13 -21.53 -5.69 -3.22
N ASP A 14 -20.95 -4.50 -3.33
CA ASP A 14 -20.45 -3.75 -2.18
C ASP A 14 -21.59 -3.18 -1.33
N THR A 15 -22.68 -2.75 -1.95
CA THR A 15 -23.87 -2.26 -1.24
C THR A 15 -24.48 -3.37 -0.37
N ILE A 16 -24.63 -4.58 -0.93
CA ILE A 16 -25.12 -5.75 -0.19
C ILE A 16 -24.14 -6.15 0.91
N ALA A 17 -22.83 -6.16 0.62
CA ALA A 17 -21.80 -6.51 1.61
C ALA A 17 -21.82 -5.55 2.82
N ASN A 18 -21.93 -4.25 2.58
CA ASN A 18 -21.99 -3.24 3.62
C ASN A 18 -23.26 -3.34 4.46
N ALA A 19 -24.41 -3.55 3.83
CA ALA A 19 -25.68 -3.74 4.52
C ALA A 19 -25.66 -5.01 5.39
N LEU A 20 -25.11 -6.11 4.87
CA LEU A 20 -24.94 -7.36 5.61
C LEU A 20 -24.01 -7.18 6.80
N TYR A 21 -22.85 -6.56 6.60
CA TYR A 21 -21.87 -6.37 7.68
C TYR A 21 -22.44 -5.55 8.83
N ARG A 22 -23.13 -4.44 8.53
CA ARG A 22 -23.83 -3.62 9.54
C ARG A 22 -24.87 -4.43 10.32
N LYS A 23 -25.65 -5.30 9.64
CA LYS A 23 -26.63 -6.16 10.32
C LYS A 23 -25.97 -7.15 11.29
N ILE A 24 -24.84 -7.74 10.90
CA ILE A 24 -24.11 -8.71 11.73
C ILE A 24 -23.42 -8.01 12.91
N GLU A 25 -22.89 -6.80 12.70
CA GLU A 25 -22.28 -5.94 13.73
C GLU A 25 -23.27 -5.60 14.85
N PHE A 26 -24.45 -5.05 14.50
CA PHE A 26 -25.46 -4.68 15.50
C PHE A 26 -26.30 -5.86 15.99
N ASN A 27 -26.19 -7.03 15.33
CA ASN A 27 -26.95 -8.26 15.62
C ASN A 27 -28.44 -8.00 15.95
N GLU A 28 -29.09 -7.12 15.18
CA GLU A 28 -30.48 -6.69 15.37
C GLU A 28 -30.79 -6.13 16.78
N GLY A 29 -29.82 -5.50 17.45
CA GLY A 29 -29.98 -4.93 18.79
C GLY A 29 -29.92 -5.94 19.93
N LYS A 30 -29.49 -7.18 19.67
CA LYS A 30 -29.31 -8.20 20.72
C LYS A 30 -28.14 -7.85 21.63
N LYS A 31 -28.27 -8.17 22.92
CA LYS A 31 -27.21 -7.98 23.94
C LYS A 31 -25.91 -8.76 23.66
N LYS A 32 -25.94 -9.79 22.81
CA LYS A 32 -24.78 -10.60 22.45
C LYS A 32 -24.35 -10.25 21.03
N ALA A 33 -23.06 -10.06 20.81
CA ALA A 33 -22.49 -9.92 19.48
C ALA A 33 -22.69 -11.21 18.66
N SER A 34 -22.78 -11.07 17.35
CA SER A 34 -22.81 -12.23 16.45
C SER A 34 -21.46 -12.97 16.51
N PRO A 35 -21.44 -14.31 16.69
CA PRO A 35 -20.19 -15.07 16.68
C PRO A 35 -19.39 -14.87 15.39
N LEU A 36 -20.07 -14.70 14.24
CA LEU A 36 -19.42 -14.45 12.96
C LEU A 36 -18.76 -13.07 12.92
N PHE A 37 -19.39 -12.06 13.51
CA PHE A 37 -18.78 -10.74 13.67
C PHE A 37 -17.56 -10.84 14.58
N MET A 38 -17.69 -11.49 15.74
CA MET A 38 -16.58 -11.67 16.69
C MET A 38 -15.37 -12.34 16.05
N MET A 39 -15.56 -13.37 15.21
CA MET A 39 -14.44 -14.05 14.53
C MET A 39 -13.66 -13.16 13.56
N VAL A 40 -14.37 -12.26 12.86
CA VAL A 40 -13.74 -11.35 11.89
C VAL A 40 -13.17 -10.11 12.56
N ASP A 41 -13.88 -9.54 13.53
CA ASP A 41 -13.46 -8.35 14.28
C ASP A 41 -12.25 -8.64 15.18
N SER A 42 -12.23 -9.80 15.84
CA SER A 42 -11.06 -10.25 16.63
C SER A 42 -9.83 -10.57 15.79
N GLY A 43 -9.94 -10.65 14.46
CA GLY A 43 -8.87 -11.09 13.57
C GLY A 43 -8.52 -12.58 13.69
N ALA A 44 -9.26 -13.37 14.49
CA ALA A 44 -8.97 -14.78 14.72
C ALA A 44 -9.07 -15.61 13.42
N ARG A 45 -10.16 -15.43 12.66
CA ARG A 45 -10.30 -16.04 11.34
C ARG A 45 -11.37 -15.35 10.50
N GLY A 46 -10.92 -14.93 9.33
CA GLY A 46 -11.77 -14.53 8.22
C GLY A 46 -11.79 -13.03 7.97
N ASN A 47 -12.47 -12.64 6.89
CA ASN A 47 -12.49 -11.26 6.44
C ASN A 47 -13.89 -10.86 5.92
N LYS A 48 -14.09 -9.56 5.70
CA LYS A 48 -15.37 -9.02 5.18
C LYS A 48 -15.78 -9.66 3.84
N SER A 49 -14.82 -10.00 2.98
CA SER A 49 -15.08 -10.67 1.69
C SER A 49 -15.61 -12.09 1.85
N GLN A 50 -15.17 -12.83 2.88
CA GLN A 50 -15.69 -14.15 3.19
C GLN A 50 -17.11 -14.07 3.77
N ILE A 51 -17.39 -13.12 4.66
CA ILE A 51 -18.76 -12.87 5.16
C ILE A 51 -19.71 -12.55 4.00
N LYS A 52 -19.26 -11.71 3.06
CA LYS A 52 -20.00 -11.37 1.85
C LYS A 52 -20.42 -12.62 1.05
N GLN A 53 -19.50 -13.57 0.85
CA GLN A 53 -19.80 -14.81 0.12
C GLN A 53 -20.73 -15.76 0.90
N LEU A 54 -20.71 -15.71 2.23
CA LEU A 54 -21.54 -16.58 3.07
C LEU A 54 -23.01 -16.17 3.07
N GLY A 55 -23.31 -14.88 3.20
CA GLY A 55 -24.70 -14.41 3.42
C GLY A 55 -25.12 -13.19 2.61
N GLY A 56 -24.28 -12.69 1.71
CA GLY A 56 -24.59 -11.56 0.83
C GLY A 56 -24.79 -12.06 -0.59
N MET A 57 -23.78 -11.82 -1.43
CA MET A 57 -23.69 -12.39 -2.76
C MET A 57 -22.26 -12.81 -3.04
N ARG A 58 -22.07 -13.90 -3.79
CA ARG A 58 -20.72 -14.36 -4.16
C ARG A 58 -20.03 -13.40 -5.12
N GLY A 59 -20.80 -12.77 -6.04
CA GLY A 59 -20.34 -11.67 -6.88
C GLY A 59 -19.70 -12.10 -8.20
N LEU A 60 -18.84 -11.25 -8.73
CA LEU A 60 -18.16 -11.43 -10.02
C LEU A 60 -16.97 -12.38 -9.90
N MET A 61 -16.75 -13.15 -10.97
CA MET A 61 -15.67 -14.13 -11.08
C MET A 61 -14.76 -13.79 -12.25
N ALA A 62 -13.47 -14.12 -12.12
CA ALA A 62 -12.49 -14.00 -13.20
C ALA A 62 -12.45 -15.30 -14.04
N LYS A 63 -12.36 -15.14 -15.37
CA LYS A 63 -11.97 -16.19 -16.30
C LYS A 63 -10.51 -16.58 -16.08
N PRO A 64 -10.06 -17.75 -16.57
CA PRO A 64 -8.64 -18.10 -16.58
C PRO A 64 -7.73 -17.11 -17.33
N SER A 65 -8.28 -16.31 -18.24
CA SER A 65 -7.59 -15.21 -18.93
C SER A 65 -7.36 -13.96 -18.06
N GLY A 66 -7.99 -13.88 -16.88
CA GLY A 66 -7.97 -12.69 -16.01
C GLY A 66 -9.11 -11.70 -16.26
N GLU A 67 -9.87 -11.86 -17.35
CA GLU A 67 -11.07 -11.04 -17.58
C GLU A 67 -12.19 -11.38 -16.61
N ILE A 68 -12.97 -10.38 -16.21
CA ILE A 68 -14.15 -10.57 -15.38
C ILE A 68 -15.30 -11.16 -16.22
N ILE A 69 -16.10 -12.06 -15.64
CA ILE A 69 -17.30 -12.59 -16.30
C ILE A 69 -18.45 -11.62 -16.04
N GLU A 70 -19.07 -11.10 -17.10
CA GLU A 70 -20.17 -10.11 -17.03
C GLU A 70 -21.38 -10.63 -16.24
N ARG A 71 -21.59 -11.95 -16.22
CA ARG A 71 -22.66 -12.61 -15.46
C ARG A 71 -22.19 -12.94 -14.04
N PRO A 72 -22.69 -12.24 -13.00
CA PRO A 72 -22.29 -12.52 -11.61
C PRO A 72 -22.99 -13.77 -11.06
N ILE A 73 -22.49 -14.23 -9.91
CA ILE A 73 -23.18 -15.19 -9.05
C ILE A 73 -23.96 -14.39 -8.00
N ILE A 74 -25.28 -14.41 -8.12
CA ILE A 74 -26.19 -13.64 -7.25
C ILE A 74 -26.37 -14.38 -5.93
N SER A 75 -26.44 -15.70 -5.99
CA SER A 75 -26.63 -16.57 -4.83
C SER A 75 -25.43 -16.52 -3.87
N ASN A 76 -25.68 -16.85 -2.60
CA ASN A 76 -24.65 -16.99 -1.56
C ASN A 76 -24.55 -18.45 -1.06
N PHE A 77 -23.54 -18.75 -0.24
CA PHE A 77 -23.35 -20.13 0.25
C PHE A 77 -24.46 -20.61 1.18
N ARG A 78 -25.19 -19.70 1.86
CA ARG A 78 -26.35 -20.07 2.68
C ARG A 78 -27.55 -20.49 1.82
N GLU A 79 -27.78 -19.82 0.70
CA GLU A 79 -28.85 -20.12 -0.25
C GLU A 79 -28.52 -21.31 -1.17
N GLY A 80 -27.23 -21.56 -1.38
CA GLY A 80 -26.73 -22.58 -2.30
C GLY A 80 -26.44 -22.01 -3.69
N LEU A 81 -25.70 -22.76 -4.50
CA LEU A 81 -25.32 -22.37 -5.86
C LEU A 81 -26.02 -23.27 -6.87
N SER A 82 -26.52 -22.67 -7.96
CA SER A 82 -26.96 -23.44 -9.12
C SER A 82 -25.79 -24.14 -9.82
N VAL A 83 -26.07 -25.16 -10.63
CA VAL A 83 -25.04 -25.92 -11.38
C VAL A 83 -24.17 -24.97 -12.24
N LEU A 84 -24.80 -23.99 -12.89
CA LEU A 84 -24.10 -23.03 -13.74
C LEU A 84 -23.22 -22.08 -12.91
N GLU A 85 -23.71 -21.55 -11.79
CA GLU A 85 -22.94 -20.67 -10.90
C GLU A 85 -21.73 -21.40 -10.28
N TYR A 86 -21.93 -22.66 -9.87
CA TYR A 86 -20.85 -23.51 -9.39
C TYR A 86 -19.81 -23.75 -10.49
N PHE A 87 -20.24 -24.09 -11.71
CA PHE A 87 -19.34 -24.30 -12.86
C PHE A 87 -18.56 -23.04 -13.25
N ILE A 88 -19.17 -21.86 -13.19
CA ILE A 88 -18.47 -20.58 -13.40
C ILE A 88 -17.41 -20.37 -12.32
N SER A 89 -17.75 -20.64 -11.06
CA SER A 89 -16.80 -20.48 -9.95
C SER A 89 -15.60 -21.44 -9.99
N THR A 90 -15.73 -22.62 -10.62
CA THR A 90 -14.64 -23.61 -10.64
C THR A 90 -13.50 -23.20 -11.56
N HIS A 91 -13.75 -22.43 -12.61
CA HIS A 91 -12.71 -21.99 -13.55
C HIS A 91 -11.71 -21.06 -12.87
N GLY A 92 -12.21 -20.02 -12.18
CA GLY A 92 -11.38 -19.09 -11.41
C GLY A 92 -10.66 -19.78 -10.25
N ALA A 93 -11.35 -20.67 -9.53
CA ALA A 93 -10.75 -21.44 -8.44
C ALA A 93 -9.63 -22.38 -8.93
N ARG A 94 -9.84 -23.11 -10.03
CA ARG A 94 -8.83 -24.00 -10.60
C ARG A 94 -7.61 -23.24 -11.07
N LYS A 95 -7.80 -22.10 -11.75
CA LYS A 95 -6.68 -21.24 -12.17
C LYS A 95 -5.89 -20.74 -10.96
N GLY A 96 -6.57 -20.27 -9.92
CA GLY A 96 -5.93 -19.83 -8.68
C GLY A 96 -5.11 -20.93 -8.01
N LEU A 97 -5.67 -22.14 -7.90
CA LEU A 97 -4.97 -23.30 -7.33
C LEU A 97 -3.78 -23.75 -8.18
N SER A 98 -3.93 -23.79 -9.51
CA SER A 98 -2.84 -24.13 -10.42
C SER A 98 -1.73 -23.09 -10.38
N ASP A 99 -2.06 -21.80 -10.38
CA ASP A 99 -1.08 -20.72 -10.27
C ASP A 99 -0.36 -20.75 -8.93
N THR A 100 -1.07 -21.09 -7.85
CA THR A 100 -0.46 -21.30 -6.53
C THR A 100 0.59 -22.41 -6.59
N ALA A 101 0.26 -23.55 -7.20
CA ALA A 101 1.18 -24.67 -7.32
C ALA A 101 2.40 -24.34 -8.21
N LEU A 102 2.18 -23.63 -9.32
CA LEU A 102 3.24 -23.33 -10.30
C LEU A 102 4.15 -22.18 -9.85
N LYS A 103 3.58 -21.04 -9.43
CA LYS A 103 4.35 -19.82 -9.12
C LYS A 103 5.17 -19.93 -7.84
N THR A 104 4.83 -20.87 -6.95
CA THR A 104 5.63 -21.17 -5.76
C THR A 104 7.04 -21.63 -6.16
N ALA A 105 7.17 -22.41 -7.25
CA ALA A 105 8.47 -22.84 -7.75
C ALA A 105 9.33 -21.67 -8.21
N ASP A 106 8.74 -20.68 -8.90
CA ASP A 106 9.45 -19.49 -9.38
C ASP A 106 9.96 -18.63 -8.22
N SER A 107 9.13 -18.43 -7.18
CA SER A 107 9.52 -17.70 -5.97
C SER A 107 10.64 -18.43 -5.20
N GLY A 108 10.54 -19.76 -5.08
CA GLY A 108 11.59 -20.57 -4.46
C GLY A 108 12.92 -20.52 -5.24
N TYR A 109 12.85 -20.60 -6.57
CA TYR A 109 14.03 -20.49 -7.43
C TYR A 109 14.67 -19.09 -7.37
N MET A 110 13.86 -18.03 -7.33
CA MET A 110 14.33 -16.67 -7.09
C MET A 110 15.04 -16.56 -5.74
N THR A 111 14.47 -17.13 -4.68
CA THR A 111 15.07 -17.15 -3.34
C THR A 111 16.43 -17.84 -3.36
N ARG A 112 16.56 -18.97 -4.06
CA ARG A 112 17.86 -19.64 -4.24
C ARG A 112 18.89 -18.73 -4.89
N LYS A 113 18.52 -18.06 -6.00
CA LYS A 113 19.41 -17.09 -6.66
C LYS A 113 19.78 -15.90 -5.78
N LEU A 114 18.83 -15.39 -4.98
CA LEU A 114 19.11 -14.31 -4.04
C LEU A 114 20.15 -14.75 -3.00
N VAL A 115 20.03 -15.97 -2.48
CA VAL A 115 21.02 -16.54 -1.55
C VAL A 115 22.37 -16.70 -2.23
N ASP A 116 22.42 -17.25 -3.45
CA ASP A 116 23.67 -17.46 -4.21
C ASP A 116 24.46 -16.14 -4.39
N VAL A 117 23.77 -15.02 -4.61
CA VAL A 117 24.40 -13.70 -4.78
C VAL A 117 24.72 -13.02 -3.44
N ALA A 118 23.87 -13.20 -2.42
CA ALA A 118 23.97 -12.48 -1.15
C ALA A 118 24.84 -13.20 -0.09
N GLN A 119 25.21 -14.46 -0.29
CA GLN A 119 25.90 -15.27 0.73
C GLN A 119 27.23 -14.66 1.22
N ASP A 120 27.94 -13.91 0.38
CA ASP A 120 29.23 -13.29 0.73
C ASP A 120 29.08 -11.99 1.53
N VAL A 121 27.85 -11.51 1.75
CA VAL A 121 27.59 -10.30 2.53
C VAL A 121 27.51 -10.65 4.03
N ILE A 122 28.68 -10.63 4.66
CA ILE A 122 28.88 -10.85 6.11
C ILE A 122 29.38 -9.54 6.74
N VAL A 123 29.07 -9.31 8.02
CA VAL A 123 29.63 -8.18 8.76
C VAL A 123 31.08 -8.49 9.16
N PHE A 124 32.05 -7.77 8.59
CA PHE A 124 33.49 -8.03 8.82
C PHE A 124 34.18 -7.04 9.77
N LYS A 125 33.65 -5.82 9.88
CA LYS A 125 34.23 -4.76 10.71
C LYS A 125 33.15 -3.87 11.33
N GLN A 126 33.50 -3.14 12.39
CA GLN A 126 32.55 -2.25 13.06
C GLN A 126 32.20 -1.04 12.19
N ASP A 127 33.20 -0.31 11.72
CA ASP A 127 33.03 0.86 10.87
C ASP A 127 33.94 0.77 9.63
N CYS A 128 33.43 1.20 8.48
CA CYS A 128 34.24 1.40 7.27
C CYS A 128 34.86 2.79 7.15
N GLY A 129 34.44 3.76 7.97
CA GLY A 129 34.93 5.13 7.93
C GLY A 129 34.31 5.98 6.82
N THR A 130 33.34 5.44 6.06
CA THR A 130 32.68 6.21 5.00
C THR A 130 31.82 7.32 5.59
N ALA A 131 31.96 8.53 5.04
CA ALA A 131 31.03 9.65 5.30
C ALA A 131 29.83 9.63 4.33
N ASN A 132 29.81 8.66 3.40
CA ASN A 132 28.74 8.52 2.42
C ASN A 132 27.54 7.80 3.03
N GLY A 133 26.37 8.27 2.64
CA GLY A 133 25.08 7.75 3.08
C GLY A 133 24.01 8.06 2.05
N ILE A 134 22.83 7.49 2.26
CA ILE A 134 21.66 7.73 1.41
C ILE A 134 20.67 8.64 2.14
N SER A 135 20.06 9.56 1.40
CA SER A 135 18.98 10.39 1.93
C SER A 135 17.66 9.60 1.89
N VAL A 136 17.02 9.47 3.04
CA VAL A 136 15.76 8.76 3.23
C VAL A 136 14.66 9.76 3.61
N SER A 137 13.49 9.61 2.99
CA SER A 137 12.27 10.38 3.24
C SER A 137 11.09 9.43 3.50
N ALA A 138 9.96 9.96 3.96
CA ALA A 138 8.70 9.21 3.89
C ALA A 138 8.39 8.80 2.44
N ILE A 139 7.69 7.66 2.27
CA ILE A 139 7.22 7.15 0.97
C ILE A 139 5.72 7.43 0.89
N TYR A 140 5.34 8.22 -0.11
CA TYR A 140 3.95 8.52 -0.43
C TYR A 140 3.52 7.77 -1.69
N ASP A 141 2.34 7.15 -1.66
CA ASP A 141 1.65 6.61 -2.83
C ASP A 141 0.36 7.42 -3.04
N GLY A 142 0.43 8.39 -3.96
CA GLY A 142 -0.59 9.43 -4.07
C GLY A 142 -0.68 10.27 -2.80
N ASP A 143 -1.83 10.23 -2.14
CA ASP A 143 -2.10 10.98 -0.90
C ASP A 143 -2.03 10.12 0.37
N GLU A 144 -1.63 8.86 0.26
CA GLU A 144 -1.45 7.96 1.39
C GLU A 144 0.04 7.80 1.69
N GLU A 145 0.39 8.04 2.96
CA GLU A 145 1.72 7.75 3.46
C GLU A 145 1.83 6.24 3.69
N VAL A 146 2.58 5.56 2.81
CA VAL A 146 2.75 4.10 2.86
C VAL A 146 3.78 3.71 3.92
N ALA A 147 4.85 4.51 4.03
CA ALA A 147 5.89 4.28 5.02
C ALA A 147 6.40 5.60 5.57
N SER A 148 6.22 5.78 6.88
CA SER A 148 6.70 6.97 7.58
C SER A 148 8.22 7.03 7.67
N LEU A 149 8.75 8.23 7.86
CA LEU A 149 10.18 8.41 8.05
C LEU A 149 10.67 7.62 9.27
N SER A 150 9.93 7.64 10.39
CA SER A 150 10.28 6.93 11.62
C SER A 150 10.48 5.44 11.42
N THR A 151 9.57 4.80 10.69
CA THR A 151 9.65 3.36 10.36
C THR A 151 10.88 3.06 9.49
N ARG A 152 11.23 3.96 8.57
CA ARG A 152 12.35 3.75 7.63
C ARG A 152 13.72 3.96 8.26
N VAL A 153 13.84 4.89 9.23
CA VAL A 153 15.11 5.22 9.88
C VAL A 153 15.40 4.36 11.11
N TYR A 154 14.37 3.71 11.67
CA TYR A 154 14.52 2.83 12.82
C TYR A 154 15.61 1.77 12.60
N GLY A 155 16.54 1.68 13.55
CA GLY A 155 17.65 0.73 13.53
C GLY A 155 18.74 1.06 12.52
N ARG A 156 18.71 2.22 11.87
CA ARG A 156 19.80 2.70 10.99
C ARG A 156 20.72 3.66 11.73
N VAL A 157 21.90 3.88 11.17
CA VAL A 157 22.90 4.79 11.73
C VAL A 157 22.83 6.13 11.01
N SER A 158 22.79 7.23 11.77
CA SER A 158 22.74 8.58 11.20
C SER A 158 24.11 9.05 10.70
N CYS A 159 24.15 9.69 9.53
CA CYS A 159 25.34 10.39 9.05
C CYS A 159 25.42 11.83 9.56
N GLU A 160 24.32 12.37 10.07
CA GLU A 160 24.16 13.79 10.41
C GLU A 160 23.66 13.93 11.84
N GLN A 161 24.10 15.00 12.51
CA GLN A 161 23.60 15.34 13.84
C GLN A 161 22.24 16.03 13.73
N ILE A 162 21.23 15.50 14.42
CA ILE A 162 19.88 16.05 14.45
C ILE A 162 19.68 16.74 15.80
N LYS A 163 19.30 18.02 15.76
CA LYS A 163 18.94 18.81 16.93
C LYS A 163 17.48 19.16 16.89
N ASP A 164 16.88 19.25 18.07
CA ASP A 164 15.56 19.83 18.23
C ASP A 164 15.62 21.34 17.92
N PRO A 165 14.87 21.86 16.93
CA PRO A 165 14.84 23.28 16.61
C PRO A 165 14.26 24.14 17.74
N VAL A 166 13.46 23.56 18.64
CA VAL A 166 12.81 24.28 19.75
C VAL A 166 13.70 24.28 20.98
N THR A 167 14.16 23.10 21.43
CA THR A 167 14.94 22.98 22.67
C THR A 167 16.45 23.11 22.48
N GLY A 168 16.94 22.98 21.24
CA GLY A 168 18.38 22.98 20.93
C GLY A 168 19.12 21.70 21.36
N ASN A 169 18.41 20.73 21.95
CA ASN A 169 19.00 19.48 22.41
C ASN A 169 19.32 18.55 21.23
N ILE A 170 20.42 17.81 21.33
CA ILE A 170 20.80 16.79 20.35
C ILE A 170 19.92 15.55 20.57
N ILE A 171 19.29 15.06 19.50
CA ILE A 171 18.38 13.90 19.54
C ILE A 171 19.13 12.66 19.05
N VAL A 172 19.84 12.83 17.93
CA VAL A 172 20.66 11.80 17.31
C VAL A 172 21.99 12.44 16.96
N ASP A 173 23.07 11.81 17.40
CA ASP A 173 24.41 12.23 17.05
C ASP A 173 24.91 11.52 15.78
N VAL A 174 26.02 12.00 15.23
CA VAL A 174 26.68 11.33 14.11
C VAL A 174 27.12 9.93 14.55
N ASP A 175 26.89 8.94 13.69
CA ASP A 175 27.19 7.52 13.93
C ASP A 175 26.42 6.84 15.06
N ASP A 176 25.35 7.48 15.57
CA ASP A 176 24.44 6.87 16.54
C ASP A 176 23.38 5.99 15.84
N VAL A 177 23.02 4.89 16.50
CA VAL A 177 21.97 3.97 16.04
C VAL A 177 20.61 4.51 16.47
N ILE A 178 19.74 4.76 15.49
CA ILE A 178 18.43 5.37 15.73
C ILE A 178 17.50 4.36 16.42
N ASN A 179 17.20 4.63 17.68
CA ASN A 179 16.24 3.87 18.49
C ASN A 179 14.78 4.30 18.21
N GLU A 180 13.80 3.55 18.71
CA GLU A 180 12.37 3.85 18.49
C GLU A 180 11.97 5.23 19.04
N VAL A 181 12.50 5.61 20.21
CA VAL A 181 12.24 6.91 20.84
C VAL A 181 12.84 8.05 20.01
N GLN A 182 14.05 7.86 19.49
CA GLN A 182 14.71 8.83 18.61
C GLN A 182 13.96 8.96 17.28
N ALA A 183 13.54 7.85 16.68
CA ALA A 183 12.77 7.84 15.44
C ALA A 183 11.44 8.61 15.56
N LYS A 184 10.69 8.42 16.66
CA LYS A 184 9.47 9.19 16.95
C LYS A 184 9.76 10.67 17.20
N SER A 185 10.88 10.99 17.86
CA SER A 185 11.28 12.38 18.11
C SER A 185 11.63 13.12 16.81
N ILE A 186 12.32 12.44 15.88
CA ILE A 186 12.63 12.96 14.54
C ILE A 186 11.35 13.29 13.76
N GLU A 187 10.35 12.41 13.85
CA GLU A 187 9.05 12.60 13.20
C GLU A 187 8.26 13.77 13.83
N ASN A 188 8.26 13.89 15.16
CA ASN A 188 7.58 14.98 15.87
C ASN A 188 8.12 16.38 15.53
N ILE A 189 9.40 16.46 15.19
CA ILE A 189 10.06 17.71 14.77
C ILE A 189 9.73 18.07 13.32
N GLY A 190 9.20 17.13 12.55
CA GLY A 190 8.88 17.34 11.13
C GLY A 190 10.11 17.31 10.23
N VAL A 191 11.14 16.52 10.58
CA VAL A 191 12.28 16.30 9.68
C VAL A 191 11.78 15.57 8.43
N LEU A 192 11.95 16.16 7.24
CA LEU A 192 11.44 15.58 5.99
C LEU A 192 12.40 14.56 5.37
N LYS A 193 13.71 14.78 5.54
CA LYS A 193 14.78 13.97 4.95
C LYS A 193 15.89 13.79 5.96
N LEU A 194 16.42 12.57 6.04
CA LEU A 194 17.57 12.25 6.86
C LEU A 194 18.62 11.49 6.05
N LYS A 195 19.89 11.86 6.20
CA LYS A 195 21.00 11.09 5.63
C LYS A 195 21.43 9.98 6.60
N ILE A 196 21.28 8.73 6.17
CA ILE A 196 21.65 7.55 6.95
C ILE A 196 22.77 6.76 6.26
N ARG A 197 23.55 6.01 7.03
CA ARG A 197 24.48 5.04 6.48
C ARG A 197 23.72 3.90 5.80
N SER A 198 24.34 3.32 4.79
CA SER A 198 23.75 2.24 3.99
C SER A 198 24.79 1.19 3.62
N VAL A 199 24.32 -0.05 3.47
CA VAL A 199 25.12 -1.15 2.94
C VAL A 199 25.58 -0.87 1.50
N LEU A 200 24.81 -0.09 0.72
CA LEU A 200 25.15 0.26 -0.66
C LEU A 200 26.33 1.24 -0.76
N THR A 201 26.54 2.07 0.26
CA THR A 201 27.64 3.05 0.31
C THR A 201 28.79 2.57 1.20
N CYS A 202 28.81 1.29 1.56
CA CYS A 202 29.83 0.72 2.43
C CYS A 202 31.17 0.55 1.70
N GLU A 203 32.24 1.06 2.30
CA GLU A 203 33.62 0.95 1.80
C GLU A 203 34.38 -0.18 2.54
N ALA A 204 33.70 -1.29 2.83
CA ALA A 204 34.36 -2.49 3.34
C ALA A 204 34.95 -3.30 2.16
N GLU A 205 36.18 -3.80 2.31
CA GLU A 205 36.82 -4.63 1.27
C GLU A 205 36.08 -5.95 1.02
N ARG A 206 35.46 -6.50 2.08
CA ARG A 206 34.64 -7.71 2.04
C ARG A 206 33.38 -7.51 2.87
N GLY A 207 32.25 -7.99 2.34
CA GLY A 207 30.95 -7.92 2.97
C GLY A 207 30.52 -6.49 3.31
N CYS A 208 30.18 -6.23 4.58
CA CYS A 208 29.75 -4.91 5.02
C CYS A 208 30.24 -4.56 6.44
N CYS A 209 30.07 -3.29 6.81
CA CYS A 209 30.37 -2.77 8.14
C CYS A 209 29.13 -2.80 9.06
N ALA A 210 29.33 -2.97 10.37
CA ALA A 210 28.23 -3.02 11.33
C ALA A 210 27.43 -1.71 11.35
N ASN A 211 28.10 -0.55 11.30
CA ASN A 211 27.44 0.76 11.28
C ASN A 211 26.63 1.00 9.99
N CYS A 212 27.04 0.40 8.87
CA CYS A 212 26.40 0.52 7.57
C CYS A 212 25.09 -0.27 7.50
N TYR A 213 25.01 -1.36 8.27
CA TYR A 213 23.82 -2.18 8.42
C TYR A 213 22.92 -1.63 9.55
N GLY A 214 23.50 -1.38 10.73
CA GLY A 214 22.83 -0.88 11.92
C GLY A 214 22.36 -2.02 12.85
N LEU A 215 21.06 -2.06 13.10
CA LEU A 215 20.42 -2.95 14.06
C LEU A 215 20.05 -4.30 13.42
N ASN A 216 20.27 -5.38 14.16
CA ASN A 216 19.67 -6.66 13.84
C ASN A 216 18.21 -6.70 14.35
N LEU A 217 17.26 -6.68 13.41
CA LEU A 217 15.83 -6.67 13.71
C LEU A 217 15.31 -7.93 14.43
N ALA A 218 16.03 -9.05 14.35
CA ALA A 218 15.64 -10.28 15.05
C ALA A 218 15.98 -10.25 16.55
N THR A 219 17.04 -9.54 16.93
CA THR A 219 17.51 -9.47 18.33
C THR A 219 17.25 -8.11 18.98
N GLY A 220 16.99 -7.07 18.18
CA GLY A 220 16.85 -5.70 18.66
C GLY A 220 18.16 -5.08 19.14
N LEU A 221 19.31 -5.67 18.79
CA LEU A 221 20.65 -5.21 19.17
C LEU A 221 21.46 -4.82 17.94
N PRO A 222 22.52 -4.00 18.08
CA PRO A 222 23.46 -3.74 16.99
C PRO A 222 24.03 -5.04 16.43
N VAL A 223 24.16 -5.09 15.10
CA VAL A 223 24.64 -6.28 14.40
C VAL A 223 26.06 -6.64 14.85
N LYS A 224 26.36 -7.93 15.00
CA LYS A 224 27.67 -8.40 15.44
C LYS A 224 28.58 -8.74 14.26
N ILE A 225 29.88 -8.64 14.48
CA ILE A 225 30.87 -9.12 13.52
C ILE A 225 30.71 -10.63 13.35
N GLY A 226 30.72 -11.09 12.10
CA GLY A 226 30.49 -12.49 11.70
C GLY A 226 29.04 -12.81 11.34
N GLU A 227 28.12 -11.85 11.48
CA GLU A 227 26.70 -12.08 11.16
C GLU A 227 26.46 -12.08 9.64
N ALA A 228 25.82 -13.15 9.14
CA ALA A 228 25.57 -13.38 7.72
C ALA A 228 24.31 -12.62 7.23
N VAL A 229 24.40 -11.30 7.24
CA VAL A 229 23.27 -10.40 6.92
C VAL A 229 22.72 -10.58 5.50
N GLY A 230 23.54 -11.03 4.55
CA GLY A 230 23.08 -11.32 3.19
C GLY A 230 22.13 -12.52 3.11
N ILE A 231 22.40 -13.60 3.84
CA ILE A 231 21.50 -14.76 3.94
C ILE A 231 20.19 -14.34 4.60
N ILE A 232 20.27 -13.58 5.69
CA ILE A 232 19.10 -13.06 6.40
C ILE A 232 18.24 -12.21 5.45
N ALA A 233 18.84 -11.27 4.73
CA ALA A 233 18.13 -10.41 3.78
C ALA A 233 17.47 -11.21 2.64
N ALA A 234 18.16 -12.20 2.07
CA ALA A 234 17.60 -13.06 1.03
C ALA A 234 16.38 -13.85 1.53
N GLN A 235 16.43 -14.36 2.77
CA GLN A 235 15.31 -15.06 3.39
C GLN A 235 14.14 -14.13 3.72
N SER A 236 14.42 -12.93 4.23
CA SER A 236 13.42 -11.90 4.53
C SER A 236 12.67 -11.41 3.29
N ILE A 237 13.20 -11.62 2.08
CA ILE A 237 12.51 -11.36 0.82
C ILE A 237 11.81 -12.65 0.33
N GLY A 238 12.53 -13.77 0.33
CA GLY A 238 12.10 -15.01 -0.29
C GLY A 238 10.94 -15.71 0.41
N GLU A 239 10.96 -15.79 1.75
CA GLU A 239 9.89 -16.44 2.52
C GLU A 239 8.56 -15.67 2.40
N PRO A 240 8.52 -14.33 2.63
CA PRO A 240 7.30 -13.57 2.45
C PRO A 240 6.84 -13.55 1.00
N GLY A 241 7.76 -13.47 0.03
CA GLY A 241 7.42 -13.52 -1.40
C GLY A 241 6.71 -14.83 -1.77
N THR A 242 7.25 -15.96 -1.32
CA THR A 242 6.64 -17.28 -1.54
C THR A 242 5.32 -17.42 -0.79
N GLN A 243 5.23 -16.85 0.41
CA GLN A 243 3.99 -16.83 1.19
C GLN A 243 2.92 -15.95 0.55
N LEU A 244 3.27 -14.86 -0.11
CA LEU A 244 2.32 -14.00 -0.83
C LEU A 244 1.82 -14.68 -2.09
N THR A 245 2.68 -15.37 -2.86
CA THR A 245 2.25 -16.18 -4.02
C THR A 245 1.36 -17.37 -3.59
N MET A 246 1.70 -17.93 -2.43
CA MET A 246 0.78 -18.54 -1.46
C MET A 246 -0.60 -17.89 -1.45
N ARG A 247 -0.64 -16.78 -0.72
CA ARG A 247 -1.83 -16.19 -0.11
C ARG A 247 -2.80 -15.51 -1.05
N THR A 248 -2.31 -14.93 -2.14
CA THR A 248 -3.12 -14.07 -3.01
C THR A 248 -3.91 -14.84 -4.06
N PHE A 249 -3.39 -15.96 -4.57
CA PHE A 249 -4.01 -16.64 -5.71
C PHE A 249 -5.09 -17.66 -5.32
N HIS A 250 -5.13 -18.08 -4.07
CA HIS A 250 -6.10 -19.07 -3.60
C HIS A 250 -7.43 -18.48 -3.07
N VAL A 251 -7.70 -17.18 -3.28
CA VAL A 251 -9.01 -16.55 -2.96
C VAL A 251 -10.12 -16.93 -3.96
N GLY A 252 -9.87 -17.90 -4.85
CA GLY A 252 -10.93 -18.64 -5.55
C GLY A 252 -11.57 -17.92 -6.73
N GLY A 253 -10.83 -17.03 -7.41
CA GLY A 253 -11.30 -16.38 -8.63
C GLY A 253 -12.35 -15.28 -8.42
N VAL A 254 -12.69 -14.95 -7.17
CA VAL A 254 -13.54 -13.80 -6.84
C VAL A 254 -12.80 -12.53 -7.22
N ALA A 255 -13.36 -11.78 -8.17
CA ALA A 255 -12.76 -10.52 -8.59
C ALA A 255 -12.96 -9.48 -7.46
N ALA A 256 -11.85 -8.99 -6.90
CA ALA A 256 -11.86 -7.82 -6.05
C ALA A 256 -11.55 -6.60 -6.92
N ALA A 257 -12.53 -6.13 -7.68
CA ALA A 257 -12.46 -4.79 -8.24
C ALA A 257 -12.71 -3.81 -7.09
N THR A 258 -11.72 -2.97 -6.78
CA THR A 258 -11.94 -1.86 -5.84
C THR A 258 -12.58 -0.74 -6.62
N PHE A 259 -13.80 -0.36 -6.23
CA PHE A 259 -14.47 0.81 -6.80
C PHE A 259 -13.64 2.06 -6.48
N LYS A 260 -13.06 2.67 -7.52
CA LYS A 260 -12.41 3.98 -7.36
C LYS A 260 -13.53 5.01 -7.21
N GLN A 261 -13.50 5.76 -6.11
CA GLN A 261 -14.50 6.80 -5.90
C GLN A 261 -14.41 7.79 -7.07
N PRO A 262 -15.53 8.09 -7.77
CA PRO A 262 -15.55 8.94 -8.96
C PRO A 262 -15.34 10.43 -8.65
N ILE A 263 -14.90 10.74 -7.43
CA ILE A 263 -14.86 12.08 -6.86
C ILE A 263 -13.55 12.27 -6.13
N ILE A 264 -12.83 13.35 -6.43
CA ILE A 264 -11.71 13.82 -5.62
C ILE A 264 -12.18 15.01 -4.80
N LYS A 265 -12.01 14.90 -3.47
CA LYS A 265 -12.27 15.98 -2.51
C LYS A 265 -10.95 16.47 -1.93
N THR A 266 -10.84 17.79 -1.77
CA THR A 266 -9.67 18.43 -1.16
C THR A 266 -9.57 18.11 0.33
N LYS A 267 -8.40 17.74 0.84
CA LYS A 267 -8.20 17.52 2.29
C LYS A 267 -7.77 18.81 2.99
N ASN A 268 -7.13 19.72 2.26
CA ASN A 268 -6.61 21.01 2.70
C ASN A 268 -7.15 22.14 1.83
N GLY A 269 -7.26 23.33 2.42
CA GLY A 269 -7.58 24.54 1.67
C GLY A 269 -6.30 25.13 1.07
N GLY A 270 -6.37 25.64 -0.16
CA GLY A 270 -5.21 26.19 -0.84
C GLY A 270 -5.54 26.60 -2.27
N ARG A 271 -4.51 26.96 -3.03
CA ARG A 271 -4.65 27.36 -4.43
C ARG A 271 -4.45 26.16 -5.34
N LEU A 272 -5.43 25.92 -6.21
CA LEU A 272 -5.39 24.79 -7.13
C LEU A 272 -4.52 25.14 -8.34
N VAL A 273 -3.56 24.28 -8.69
CA VAL A 273 -2.63 24.46 -9.81
C VAL A 273 -2.61 23.22 -10.70
N TYR A 274 -2.86 23.42 -11.99
CA TYR A 274 -2.76 22.39 -13.02
C TYR A 274 -1.30 22.16 -13.41
N LYS A 275 -0.85 20.90 -13.32
CA LYS A 275 0.46 20.46 -13.83
C LYS A 275 0.25 19.54 -15.03
N ASP A 276 0.82 19.94 -16.15
CA ASP A 276 0.74 19.22 -17.43
C ASP A 276 -0.69 18.82 -17.84
N LEU A 277 -1.72 19.57 -17.41
CA LEU A 277 -3.12 19.28 -17.74
C LEU A 277 -3.54 20.03 -19.00
N ARG A 278 -4.20 19.33 -19.93
CA ARG A 278 -4.90 19.96 -21.06
C ARG A 278 -6.39 19.91 -20.79
N THR A 279 -7.01 21.08 -20.64
CA THR A 279 -8.44 21.21 -20.36
C THR A 279 -9.18 21.98 -21.45
N VAL A 280 -10.45 21.66 -21.63
CA VAL A 280 -11.39 22.45 -22.45
C VAL A 280 -12.58 22.84 -21.59
N GLN A 281 -13.02 24.09 -21.73
CA GLN A 281 -14.20 24.59 -21.04
C GLN A 281 -15.46 24.09 -21.75
N ALA A 282 -16.32 23.38 -21.03
CA ALA A 282 -17.65 23.00 -21.48
C ALA A 282 -18.62 24.18 -21.37
N VAL A 283 -19.75 24.11 -22.08
CA VAL A 283 -20.79 25.15 -22.10
C VAL A 283 -21.37 25.40 -20.69
N ASP A 284 -21.36 24.37 -19.84
CA ASP A 284 -21.85 24.41 -18.46
C ASP A 284 -20.86 25.07 -17.47
N GLY A 285 -19.74 25.62 -17.96
CA GLY A 285 -18.72 26.28 -17.14
C GLY A 285 -17.70 25.34 -16.49
N HIS A 286 -17.90 24.02 -16.59
CA HIS A 286 -16.95 23.01 -16.12
C HIS A 286 -15.78 22.80 -17.07
N TRP A 287 -14.65 22.27 -16.56
CA TRP A 287 -13.45 21.98 -17.35
C TRP A 287 -13.28 20.48 -17.58
N VAL A 288 -13.16 20.04 -18.83
CA VAL A 288 -12.98 18.62 -19.16
C VAL A 288 -11.53 18.33 -19.51
N VAL A 289 -10.96 17.28 -18.91
CA VAL A 289 -9.56 16.87 -19.11
C VAL A 289 -9.38 16.03 -20.38
N LEU A 290 -8.42 16.41 -21.21
CA LEU A 290 -8.15 15.76 -22.51
C LEU A 290 -6.91 14.85 -22.53
N ASN A 291 -6.10 14.87 -21.48
CA ASN A 291 -4.85 14.09 -21.44
C ASN A 291 -4.80 13.12 -20.26
N LYS A 292 -3.97 12.08 -20.40
CA LYS A 292 -3.89 10.96 -19.45
C LYS A 292 -2.89 11.18 -18.30
N ASN A 293 -1.95 12.10 -18.47
CA ASN A 293 -0.83 12.31 -17.55
C ASN A 293 -0.91 13.65 -16.81
N GLY A 294 -2.13 14.18 -16.61
CA GLY A 294 -2.33 15.45 -15.91
C GLY A 294 -2.39 15.25 -14.40
N VAL A 295 -1.81 16.20 -13.66
CA VAL A 295 -1.87 16.26 -12.20
C VAL A 295 -2.51 17.58 -11.75
N ILE A 296 -3.41 17.54 -10.77
CA ILE A 296 -3.83 18.72 -10.01
C ILE A 296 -3.06 18.74 -8.70
N SER A 297 -2.40 19.86 -8.42
CA SER A 297 -1.73 20.12 -7.15
C SER A 297 -2.43 21.23 -6.38
N ILE A 298 -2.56 21.08 -5.07
CA ILE A 298 -3.05 22.15 -4.17
C ILE A 298 -1.82 22.72 -3.47
N ARG A 299 -1.62 24.03 -3.58
CA ARG A 299 -0.49 24.74 -2.98
C ARG A 299 -0.93 25.70 -1.89
N ASP A 300 -0.10 25.86 -0.86
CA ASP A 300 -0.30 26.90 0.15
C ASP A 300 0.08 28.29 -0.39
N LYS A 301 -0.18 29.35 0.39
CA LYS A 301 0.20 30.73 0.10
C LYS A 301 1.70 30.91 -0.15
N ASP A 302 2.52 30.07 0.47
CA ASP A 302 3.98 30.05 0.32
C ASP A 302 4.46 29.21 -0.88
N GLY A 303 3.53 28.68 -1.69
CA GLY A 303 3.83 27.91 -2.90
C GLY A 303 4.24 26.46 -2.66
N LEU A 304 4.21 25.99 -1.41
CA LEU A 304 4.49 24.61 -1.02
C LEU A 304 3.33 23.70 -1.43
N GLU A 305 3.65 22.57 -2.04
CA GLU A 305 2.66 21.59 -2.52
C GLU A 305 2.13 20.77 -1.34
N LEU A 306 0.83 20.92 -1.05
CA LEU A 306 0.14 20.25 0.06
C LEU A 306 -0.45 18.91 -0.38
N GLU A 307 -1.04 18.87 -1.58
CA GLU A 307 -1.72 17.70 -2.15
C GLU A 307 -1.45 17.61 -3.64
N SER A 308 -1.41 16.38 -4.17
CA SER A 308 -1.16 16.12 -5.58
C SER A 308 -1.97 14.91 -6.05
N HIS A 309 -2.94 15.15 -6.92
CA HIS A 309 -3.84 14.12 -7.45
C HIS A 309 -3.61 13.91 -8.96
N ASN A 310 -3.40 12.65 -9.35
CA ASN A 310 -3.39 12.25 -10.76
C ASN A 310 -4.81 12.21 -11.33
N ILE A 311 -5.01 12.76 -12.52
CA ILE A 311 -6.34 12.88 -13.13
C ILE A 311 -6.49 11.96 -14.33
N VAL A 312 -7.69 11.40 -14.45
CA VAL A 312 -8.07 10.54 -15.55
C VAL A 312 -8.58 11.39 -16.71
N ILE A 313 -8.30 10.96 -17.94
CA ILE A 313 -8.86 11.58 -19.14
C ILE A 313 -10.40 11.53 -19.10
N GLY A 314 -11.06 12.62 -19.49
CA GLY A 314 -12.51 12.75 -19.48
C GLY A 314 -13.11 13.14 -18.13
N SER A 315 -12.29 13.32 -17.09
CA SER A 315 -12.76 13.89 -15.82
C SER A 315 -13.22 15.34 -15.99
N ILE A 316 -14.26 15.71 -15.24
CA ILE A 316 -14.86 17.03 -15.15
C ILE A 316 -14.34 17.71 -13.89
N ILE A 317 -13.66 18.85 -14.06
CA ILE A 317 -13.12 19.68 -12.99
C ILE A 317 -14.07 20.85 -12.78
N SER A 318 -14.47 21.05 -11.52
CA SER A 318 -15.44 22.09 -11.12
C SER A 318 -14.81 23.46 -10.92
N VAL A 319 -13.50 23.51 -10.72
CA VAL A 319 -12.72 24.69 -10.29
C VAL A 319 -11.76 25.07 -11.40
N LYS A 320 -11.44 26.36 -11.56
CA LYS A 320 -10.47 26.82 -12.56
C LYS A 320 -9.02 26.72 -12.04
N ASP A 321 -8.06 26.62 -12.96
CA ASP A 321 -6.64 26.76 -12.63
C ASP A 321 -6.36 28.11 -11.93
N GLY A 322 -5.66 28.03 -10.80
CA GLY A 322 -5.29 29.17 -9.97
C GLY A 322 -6.38 29.69 -9.02
N GLU A 323 -7.51 29.00 -8.89
CA GLU A 323 -8.60 29.36 -7.97
C GLU A 323 -8.39 28.74 -6.57
N ASP A 324 -8.93 29.42 -5.54
CA ASP A 324 -8.82 28.97 -4.15
C ASP A 324 -9.90 27.94 -3.84
N VAL A 325 -9.48 26.82 -3.26
CA VAL A 325 -10.35 25.72 -2.82
C VAL A 325 -10.38 25.64 -1.30
N LYS A 326 -11.54 25.35 -0.72
CA LYS A 326 -11.66 25.08 0.72
C LYS A 326 -11.49 23.59 0.98
N LYS A 327 -11.20 23.27 2.24
CA LYS A 327 -11.14 21.88 2.72
C LYS A 327 -12.51 21.20 2.56
N GLY A 328 -12.54 20.08 1.85
CA GLY A 328 -13.73 19.25 1.63
C GLY A 328 -14.48 19.53 0.32
N ASP A 329 -14.00 20.47 -0.49
CA ASP A 329 -14.60 20.80 -1.79
C ASP A 329 -14.35 19.69 -2.80
N THR A 330 -15.37 19.39 -3.60
CA THR A 330 -15.29 18.43 -4.70
C THR A 330 -14.67 19.11 -5.92
N ILE A 331 -13.40 18.78 -6.21
CA ILE A 331 -12.65 19.41 -7.30
C ILE A 331 -12.83 18.69 -8.63
N VAL A 332 -12.86 17.37 -8.61
CA VAL A 332 -12.91 16.54 -9.82
C VAL A 332 -13.99 15.49 -9.68
N THR A 333 -14.78 15.31 -10.73
CA THR A 333 -15.79 14.27 -10.87
C THR A 333 -15.59 13.54 -12.20
N TRP A 334 -15.78 12.24 -12.25
CA TRP A 334 -15.86 11.50 -13.52
C TRP A 334 -16.99 10.47 -13.49
N ASP A 335 -17.47 10.07 -14.66
CA ASP A 335 -18.47 9.01 -14.77
C ASP A 335 -17.83 7.68 -14.32
N PRO A 336 -18.44 6.93 -13.37
CA PRO A 336 -17.94 5.64 -12.91
C PRO A 336 -17.62 4.63 -14.03
#